data_AF-A0A3C1Q2F0-F1
#
_entry.id   AF-A0A3C1Q2F0-F1
#
_cell.length_a   1.000
_cell.length_b   1.000
_cell.length_c   1.000
_cell.angle_alpha   90.00
_cell.angle_beta   90.00
_cell.angle_gamma   90.00
#
_symmetry.space_group_name_H-M   'P 1'
#
loop_
_entity.id
_entity.type
_entity.pdbx_description
1 polymer ?
#
loop_
_entity_poly.entity_id
_entity_poly.type
_entity_poly.pdbx_seq_one_letter_code
_entity_poly.pdbx_strand_id
1 'polypeptide(L)'
;DKWVEEYRQTSENQLKKELAHKIQAQVHEQCVFVPGWKRDFERVACWRWLRWPDTETVKFCPPVVSYPYEHYSFWIDEEMQEDTRAAIRSGRTFPEVENVVEIYRKK
;
A
#
# COMPACT_ATOMS: atom_id res chain seq x y z
N ASP A 1 16.09 -19.73 12.55
CA ASP A 1 15.89 -20.71 11.48
C ASP A 1 16.79 -20.32 10.29
N LYS A 2 17.57 -21.26 9.75
CA LYS A 2 18.62 -20.99 8.76
C LYS A 2 18.05 -20.43 7.46
N TRP A 3 16.94 -21.00 6.97
CA TRP A 3 16.34 -20.55 5.71
C TRP A 3 15.75 -19.15 5.81
N VAL A 4 15.14 -18.80 6.95
CA VAL A 4 14.58 -17.46 7.20
C VAL A 4 15.68 -16.41 7.22
N GLU A 5 16.81 -16.71 7.86
CA GLU A 5 17.94 -15.79 7.94
C GLU A 5 18.58 -15.58 6.55
N GLU A 6 18.82 -16.67 5.81
CA GLU A 6 19.34 -16.61 4.46
C GLU A 6 18.41 -15.83 3.51
N TYR A 7 17.10 -16.02 3.64
CA TYR A 7 16.09 -15.30 2.85
C TYR A 7 16.16 -13.78 3.08
N ARG A 8 16.43 -13.35 4.32
CA ARG A 8 16.57 -11.94 4.67
C ARG A 8 17.86 -11.32 4.11
N GLN A 9 18.93 -12.09 4.03
CA GLN A 9 20.25 -11.61 3.64
C GLN A 9 20.49 -11.62 2.13
N THR A 10 19.93 -12.59 1.40
CA THR A 10 20.16 -12.68 -0.05
C THR A 10 19.51 -11.52 -0.82
N SER A 11 20.17 -11.04 -1.87
CA SER A 11 19.62 -10.12 -2.87
C SER A 11 19.26 -10.82 -4.19
N GLU A 12 19.54 -12.12 -4.31
CA GLU A 12 19.27 -12.89 -5.52
C GLU A 12 17.81 -13.36 -5.56
N ASN A 13 17.07 -12.96 -6.58
CA ASN A 13 15.63 -13.23 -6.69
C ASN A 13 15.29 -14.72 -6.77
N GLN A 14 16.10 -15.51 -7.48
CA GLN A 14 15.86 -16.93 -7.65
C GLN A 14 16.04 -17.67 -6.31
N LEU A 15 17.15 -17.41 -5.62
CA LEU A 15 17.39 -17.94 -4.28
C LEU A 15 16.31 -17.51 -3.28
N LYS A 16 15.87 -16.24 -3.30
CA LYS A 16 14.73 -15.79 -2.46
C LYS A 16 13.48 -16.63 -2.69
N LYS A 17 13.13 -16.88 -3.95
CA LYS A 17 11.95 -17.67 -4.29
C LYS A 17 12.06 -19.10 -3.76
N GLU A 18 13.21 -19.74 -3.94
CA GLU A 18 13.45 -21.10 -3.45
C GLU A 18 13.36 -21.19 -1.92
N LEU A 19 13.98 -20.26 -1.21
CA LEU A 19 13.90 -20.19 0.24
C LEU A 19 12.46 -19.91 0.72
N ALA A 20 11.72 -19.03 0.05
CA ALA A 20 10.31 -18.77 0.37
C ALA A 20 9.46 -20.04 0.26
N HIS A 21 9.63 -20.85 -0.79
CA HIS A 21 8.91 -22.12 -0.94
C HIS A 21 9.26 -23.11 0.18
N LYS A 22 10.54 -23.21 0.57
CA LYS A 22 10.97 -24.08 1.67
C LYS A 22 10.35 -23.66 3.01
N ILE A 23 10.39 -22.37 3.32
CA ILE A 23 9.79 -21.81 4.55
C ILE A 23 8.27 -22.06 4.56
N GLN A 24 7.59 -21.79 3.44
CA GLN A 24 6.13 -22.01 3.33
C GLN A 24 5.75 -23.49 3.48
N ALA A 25 6.54 -24.41 2.94
CA ALA A 25 6.31 -25.86 3.10
C ALA A 25 6.41 -26.28 4.58
N GLN A 26 7.39 -25.77 5.32
CA GLN A 26 7.52 -26.03 6.75
C GLN A 26 6.35 -25.45 7.56
N VAL A 27 5.91 -24.22 7.25
CA VAL A 27 4.72 -23.61 7.89
C VAL A 27 3.47 -24.45 7.65
N HIS A 28 3.29 -24.95 6.42
CA HIS A 28 2.19 -25.81 6.05
C HIS A 28 2.24 -27.16 6.80
N GLU A 29 3.39 -27.82 6.82
CA GLU A 29 3.57 -29.11 7.51
C GLU A 29 3.34 -29.01 9.01
N GLN A 30 3.81 -27.94 9.64
CA GLN A 30 3.66 -27.74 11.07
C GLN A 30 2.28 -27.19 11.47
N CYS A 31 1.43 -26.81 10.51
CA CYS A 31 0.10 -26.23 10.74
C CYS A 31 0.12 -25.03 11.71
N VAL A 32 1.22 -24.27 11.76
CA VAL A 32 1.39 -23.13 12.69
C VAL A 32 0.64 -21.88 12.24
N PHE A 33 0.17 -21.85 10.99
CA PHE A 33 -0.62 -20.76 10.44
C PHE A 33 -1.59 -21.29 9.38
N VAL A 34 -2.86 -20.91 9.48
CA VAL A 34 -3.90 -21.24 8.51
C VAL A 34 -4.38 -19.93 7.85
N PRO A 35 -4.12 -19.71 6.56
CA PRO A 35 -4.58 -18.51 5.88
C PRO A 35 -6.11 -18.51 5.76
N GLY A 36 -6.76 -17.44 6.20
CA GLY A 36 -8.22 -17.29 6.14
C GLY A 36 -8.70 -16.63 4.84
N TRP A 37 -8.41 -15.34 4.68
CA TRP A 37 -8.83 -14.54 3.52
C TRP A 37 -7.71 -13.60 3.09
N LYS A 38 -7.75 -13.21 1.81
CA LYS A 38 -6.83 -12.25 1.20
C LYS A 38 -7.63 -11.13 0.56
N ARG A 39 -7.08 -9.91 0.61
CA ARG A 39 -7.62 -8.74 -0.12
C ARG A 39 -6.91 -8.58 -1.45
N ASP A 40 -7.68 -8.38 -2.50
CA ASP A 40 -7.14 -8.16 -3.85
C ASP A 40 -6.87 -6.68 -4.14
N PHE A 41 -7.58 -5.78 -3.46
CA PHE A 41 -7.40 -4.34 -3.56
C PHE A 41 -7.75 -3.67 -2.22
N GLU A 42 -7.30 -2.42 -2.08
CA GLU A 42 -7.69 -1.53 -0.98
C GLU A 42 -8.54 -0.38 -1.55
N ARG A 43 -9.60 0.03 -0.83
CA ARG A 43 -10.36 1.24 -1.14
C ARG A 43 -10.19 2.22 -0.01
N VAL A 44 -9.78 3.45 -0.35
CA VAL A 44 -9.58 4.52 0.62
C VAL A 44 -10.44 5.70 0.22
N ALA A 45 -11.25 6.18 1.17
CA ALA A 45 -11.87 7.49 1.09
C ALA A 45 -11.02 8.48 1.90
N CYS A 46 -10.71 9.63 1.34
CA CYS A 46 -9.96 10.66 2.04
C CYS A 46 -10.48 12.06 1.69
N TRP A 47 -10.16 13.02 2.55
CA TRP A 47 -10.46 14.42 2.27
C TRP A 47 -9.73 14.88 1.00
N ARG A 48 -10.36 15.77 0.23
CA ARG A 48 -9.79 16.39 -0.98
C ARG A 48 -8.38 16.97 -0.76
N TRP A 49 -8.12 17.50 0.44
CA TRP A 49 -6.85 18.10 0.83
C TRP A 49 -5.77 17.08 1.26
N LEU A 50 -6.09 15.79 1.33
CA LEU A 50 -5.08 14.75 1.54
C LEU A 50 -4.36 14.48 0.21
N ARG A 51 -3.08 14.78 0.14
CA ARG A 51 -2.27 14.64 -1.08
C ARG A 51 -1.24 13.56 -0.93
N TRP A 52 -0.87 12.98 -2.07
CA TRP A 52 0.08 11.88 -2.18
C TRP A 52 1.21 12.26 -3.13
N PRO A 53 2.40 11.67 -2.97
CA PRO A 53 3.50 11.88 -3.91
C PRO A 53 3.09 11.51 -5.33
N ASP A 54 3.49 12.33 -6.29
CA ASP A 54 3.35 12.03 -7.72
C ASP A 54 4.68 12.36 -8.41
N THR A 55 5.70 11.54 -8.12
CA THR A 55 7.04 11.67 -8.68
C THR A 55 7.37 10.49 -9.58
N GLU A 56 8.49 10.57 -10.31
CA GLU A 56 8.97 9.46 -11.12
C GLU A 56 9.28 8.21 -10.27
N THR A 57 9.79 8.40 -9.05
CA THR A 57 10.24 7.33 -8.17
C THR A 57 9.16 6.81 -7.22
N VAL A 58 8.18 7.65 -6.84
CA VAL A 58 7.09 7.29 -5.93
C VAL A 58 5.81 7.95 -6.40
N LYS A 59 4.87 7.14 -6.88
CA LYS A 59 3.50 7.56 -7.20
C LYS A 59 2.56 6.94 -6.18
N PHE A 60 1.78 7.78 -5.51
CA PHE A 60 0.80 7.40 -4.48
C PHE A 60 1.40 6.78 -3.20
N CYS A 61 1.64 5.48 -3.16
CA CYS A 61 2.28 4.79 -2.03
C CYS A 61 3.08 3.57 -2.52
N PRO A 62 4.25 3.25 -1.95
CA PRO A 62 5.03 2.09 -2.33
C PRO A 62 4.24 0.77 -2.19
N PRO A 63 4.59 -0.26 -2.98
CA PRO A 63 3.89 -1.54 -3.01
C PRO A 63 4.15 -2.42 -1.77
N VAL A 64 4.99 -1.97 -0.84
CA VAL A 64 5.43 -2.72 0.34
C VAL A 64 4.57 -2.49 1.57
N VAL A 65 3.72 -1.45 1.58
CA VAL A 65 2.81 -1.17 2.69
C VAL A 65 1.44 -1.80 2.44
N SER A 66 0.77 -2.23 3.52
CA SER A 66 -0.56 -2.85 3.40
C SER A 66 -1.65 -1.80 3.20
N TYR A 67 -1.47 -0.60 3.77
CA TYR A 67 -2.40 0.51 3.61
C TYR A 67 -1.66 1.79 3.19
N PRO A 68 -2.25 2.64 2.33
CA PRO A 68 -1.58 3.86 1.85
C PRO A 68 -1.11 4.78 2.99
N TYR A 69 -1.91 4.90 4.07
CA TYR A 69 -1.57 5.75 5.22
C TYR A 69 -0.45 5.19 6.12
N GLU A 70 -0.08 3.92 6.00
CA GLU A 70 1.08 3.37 6.74
C GLU A 70 2.42 3.79 6.14
N HIS A 71 2.41 4.37 4.94
CA HIS A 71 3.62 4.89 4.31
C HIS A 71 4.02 6.29 4.83
N TYR A 72 3.08 7.02 5.46
CA TYR A 72 3.30 8.37 6.00
C TYR A 72 3.91 9.40 5.03
N SER A 73 3.84 9.18 3.72
CA SER A 73 4.31 10.15 2.71
C SER A 73 3.21 11.04 2.16
N PHE A 74 2.01 10.94 2.72
CA PHE A 74 0.93 11.88 2.42
C PHE A 74 1.13 13.18 3.21
N TRP A 75 0.53 14.26 2.74
CA TRP A 75 0.48 15.54 3.46
C TRP A 75 -0.90 16.18 3.34
N ILE A 76 -1.12 17.20 4.18
CA ILE A 76 -2.29 18.07 4.07
C ILE A 76 -1.89 19.25 3.20
N ASP A 77 -2.63 19.45 2.12
CA ASP A 77 -2.58 20.68 1.35
C ASP A 77 -3.44 21.73 2.05
N GLU A 78 -2.78 22.70 2.68
CA GLU A 78 -3.44 23.70 3.52
C GLU A 78 -4.37 24.62 2.71
N GLU A 79 -3.98 24.98 1.49
CA GLU A 79 -4.80 25.81 0.60
C GLU A 79 -6.08 25.07 0.19
N MET A 80 -5.96 23.80 -0.23
CA MET A 80 -7.11 22.97 -0.53
C MET A 80 -7.98 22.74 0.70
N GLN A 81 -7.38 22.65 1.90
CA GLN A 81 -8.12 22.49 3.14
C GLN A 81 -8.96 23.72 3.45
N GLU A 82 -8.37 24.91 3.34
CA GLU A 82 -9.07 26.17 3.55
C GLU A 82 -10.21 26.37 2.53
N ASP A 83 -9.92 26.19 1.24
CA ASP A 83 -10.89 26.28 0.15
C ASP A 83 -12.07 25.31 0.35
N THR A 84 -11.78 24.07 0.74
CA THR A 84 -12.82 23.06 0.97
C THR A 84 -13.68 23.43 2.20
N ARG A 85 -13.08 23.94 3.28
CA ARG A 85 -13.84 24.43 4.45
C ARG A 85 -14.70 25.64 4.11
N ALA A 86 -14.21 26.56 3.27
CA ALA A 86 -14.99 27.69 2.78
C ALA A 86 -16.16 27.26 1.86
N ALA A 87 -15.92 26.26 1.00
CA ALA A 87 -16.96 25.67 0.17
C ALA A 87 -18.09 25.07 1.00
N ILE A 88 -17.75 24.29 2.04
CA ILE A 88 -18.72 23.73 2.99
C ILE A 88 -19.57 24.83 3.62
N ARG A 89 -18.94 25.93 4.09
CA ARG A 89 -19.66 27.05 4.72
C ARG A 89 -20.59 27.80 3.75
N SER A 90 -20.22 27.86 2.47
CA SER A 90 -20.98 28.57 1.43
C SER A 90 -21.99 27.67 0.69
N GLY A 91 -22.05 26.37 1.01
CA GLY A 91 -22.87 25.40 0.29
C GLY A 91 -22.36 25.05 -1.11
N ARG A 92 -21.15 25.48 -1.48
CA ARG A 92 -20.49 25.10 -2.73
C ARG A 92 -20.00 23.66 -2.64
N THR A 93 -20.21 22.89 -3.70
CA THR A 93 -19.77 21.50 -3.82
C THR A 93 -18.63 21.34 -4.81
N PHE A 94 -17.89 20.25 -4.69
CA PHE A 94 -16.90 19.81 -5.67
C PHE A 94 -17.41 18.54 -6.37
N PRO A 95 -17.00 18.28 -7.61
CA PRO A 95 -17.32 17.02 -8.28
C PRO A 95 -16.72 15.83 -7.53
N GLU A 96 -17.34 14.67 -7.69
CA GLU A 96 -16.81 13.39 -7.23
C GLU A 96 -15.48 13.08 -7.95
N VAL A 97 -14.52 12.53 -7.21
CA VAL A 97 -13.22 12.13 -7.74
C VAL A 97 -13.00 10.66 -7.42
N GLU A 98 -12.86 9.85 -8.45
CA GLU A 98 -12.42 8.46 -8.36
C GLU A 98 -11.00 8.36 -8.92
N ASN A 99 -10.07 7.85 -8.10
CA ASN A 99 -8.68 7.63 -8.50
C ASN A 99 -8.34 6.14 -8.39
N VAL A 100 -8.00 5.51 -9.51
CA VAL A 100 -7.59 4.10 -9.56
C VAL A 100 -6.08 4.02 -9.76
N VAL A 101 -5.38 3.41 -8.79
CA VAL A 101 -3.93 3.23 -8.82
C VAL A 101 -3.60 1.76 -9.09
N GLU A 102 -3.23 1.44 -10.33
CA GLU A 102 -2.89 0.06 -10.75
C GLU A 102 -1.39 -0.19 -10.97
N ILE A 103 -0.54 0.82 -10.75
CA ILE A 103 0.90 0.77 -11.09
C ILE A 103 1.66 -0.38 -10.40
N TYR A 104 1.12 -0.94 -9.32
CA TYR A 104 1.71 -2.05 -8.56
C TYR A 104 1.00 -3.39 -8.76
N ARG A 105 -0.03 -3.43 -9.62
CA ARG A 105 -0.73 -4.65 -9.97
C ARG A 105 0.21 -5.56 -10.77
N LYS A 106 0.58 -6.71 -10.20
CA LYS A 106 1.31 -7.74 -10.95
C LYS A 106 0.40 -8.29 -12.05
N LYS A 107 0.92 -8.35 -13.28
CA LYS A 107 0.25 -8.99 -14.43
C LYS A 107 0.25 -10.50 -14.28
#